data_AF-A0A7C2PV41-F1
#
_entry.id   AF-A0A7C2PV41-F1
#
_cell.length_a   1.000
_cell.length_b   1.000
_cell.length_c   1.000
_cell.angle_alpha   90.00
_cell.angle_beta   90.00
_cell.angle_gamma   90.00
#
_symmetry.space_group_name_H-M   'P 1'
#
loop_
_entity.id
_entity.type
_entity.pdbx_description
1 polymer ?
#
loop_
_entity_poly.entity_id
_entity_poly.type
_entity_poly.pdbx_seq_one_letter_code
_entity_poly.pdbx_strand_id
1 'polypeptide(L)'
;MRTRLSLRVVGTAALGAAVGAAAFLAFSEEDRLGRIDTPGGTMVVAIADTPAARSAGLSNRDELRGIDGLLLKWDEAGRHPIWMAGMRSPLDLIWIDGQGRVLAVLANVPPCRAESCPLYEPDGTADSVAVLELPARRAHD
;
A
#
# COMPACT_ATOMS: atom_id res chain seq x y z
N MET A 1 14.12 -46.22 -57.10
CA MET A 1 15.28 -46.69 -56.30
C MET A 1 15.04 -46.33 -54.84
N ARG A 2 15.23 -47.31 -53.95
CA ARG A 2 14.99 -47.20 -52.50
C ARG A 2 16.26 -46.67 -51.82
N THR A 3 16.15 -45.65 -50.97
CA THR A 3 17.13 -45.44 -49.91
C THR A 3 16.41 -44.94 -48.66
N ARG A 4 16.24 -45.83 -47.69
CA ARG A 4 15.98 -45.46 -46.30
C ARG A 4 17.31 -45.02 -45.69
N LEU A 5 17.36 -43.91 -44.96
CA LEU A 5 18.44 -43.69 -44.00
C LEU A 5 17.91 -43.03 -42.73
N SER A 6 18.17 -43.75 -41.63
CA SER A 6 17.80 -43.51 -40.24
C SER A 6 18.44 -42.25 -39.66
N LEU A 7 17.64 -41.37 -39.06
CA LEU A 7 18.16 -40.28 -38.23
C LEU A 7 18.41 -40.82 -36.81
N ARG A 8 19.68 -40.84 -36.40
CA ARG A 8 20.10 -41.15 -35.03
C ARG A 8 19.77 -39.95 -34.15
N VAL A 9 18.97 -40.15 -33.11
CA VAL A 9 18.85 -39.20 -31.99
C VAL A 9 20.19 -39.19 -31.26
N VAL A 10 20.95 -38.11 -31.43
CA VAL A 10 22.10 -37.83 -30.55
C VAL A 10 21.55 -36.98 -29.42
N GLY A 11 21.34 -37.62 -28.26
CA GLY A 11 21.01 -36.92 -27.04
C GLY A 11 22.21 -36.08 -26.59
N THR A 12 22.05 -34.77 -26.60
CA THR A 12 22.93 -33.86 -25.83
C THR A 12 22.14 -33.38 -24.63
N ALA A 13 22.51 -33.89 -23.45
CA ALA A 13 22.11 -33.28 -22.19
C ALA A 13 22.72 -31.88 -22.12
N ALA A 14 21.89 -30.85 -22.23
CA ALA A 14 22.29 -29.48 -21.94
C ALA A 14 21.87 -29.16 -20.50
N LEU A 15 22.85 -29.23 -19.59
CA LEU A 15 22.80 -28.57 -18.30
C LEU A 15 23.06 -27.06 -18.50
N GLY A 16 22.19 -26.20 -17.95
CA GLY A 16 22.40 -24.75 -17.81
C GLY A 16 21.96 -23.92 -19.02
N ALA A 17 21.22 -22.81 -18.92
CA ALA A 17 20.97 -21.91 -17.79
C ALA A 17 19.50 -21.48 -17.76
N ALA A 18 18.81 -21.74 -16.66
CA ALA A 18 17.56 -21.07 -16.30
C ALA A 18 17.90 -19.78 -15.52
N VAL A 19 18.54 -18.82 -16.17
CA VAL A 19 18.76 -17.49 -15.59
C VAL A 19 18.53 -16.48 -16.71
N GLY A 20 17.34 -15.88 -16.74
CA GLY A 20 17.06 -14.86 -17.76
C GLY A 20 15.61 -14.48 -18.02
N ALA A 21 14.62 -15.12 -17.38
CA ALA A 21 13.21 -14.71 -17.49
C ALA A 21 12.55 -14.37 -16.14
N ALA A 22 13.18 -14.68 -15.01
CA ALA A 22 12.59 -14.47 -13.68
C ALA A 22 12.84 -13.07 -13.10
N ALA A 23 13.81 -12.31 -13.60
CA ALA A 23 14.17 -10.99 -13.03
C ALA A 23 13.43 -9.80 -13.66
N PHE A 24 12.71 -10.01 -14.77
CA PHE A 24 11.82 -8.99 -15.37
C PHE A 24 10.34 -9.23 -15.08
N LEU A 25 10.03 -10.30 -14.34
CA LEU A 25 8.70 -10.64 -13.82
C LEU A 25 8.65 -10.50 -12.29
N ALA A 26 9.53 -9.70 -11.69
CA ALA A 26 9.25 -9.13 -10.38
C ALA A 26 8.15 -8.09 -10.61
N PHE A 27 6.93 -8.62 -10.62
CA PHE A 27 5.67 -7.93 -10.75
C PHE A 27 5.76 -6.55 -10.08
N SER A 28 5.56 -5.52 -10.90
CA SER A 28 4.98 -4.27 -10.42
C SER A 28 3.66 -4.66 -9.76
N GLU A 29 3.66 -4.86 -8.43
CA GLU A 29 2.43 -4.77 -7.64
C GLU A 29 1.88 -3.37 -7.88
N GLU A 30 0.96 -3.25 -8.84
CA GLU A 30 0.01 -2.16 -8.84
C GLU A 30 -0.62 -2.16 -7.45
N ASP A 31 -0.32 -1.13 -6.65
CA ASP A 31 -1.03 -0.85 -5.39
C ASP A 31 -2.51 -1.17 -5.63
N ARG A 32 -3.10 -2.11 -4.89
CA ARG A 32 -4.50 -2.47 -5.11
C ARG A 32 -5.35 -1.23 -4.90
N LEU A 33 -5.92 -0.68 -5.97
CA LEU A 33 -6.61 0.61 -5.91
C LEU A 33 -8.04 0.45 -5.39
N GLY A 34 -8.46 1.42 -4.58
CA GLY A 34 -9.83 1.64 -4.14
C GLY A 34 -10.32 3.01 -4.56
N ARG A 35 -11.65 3.18 -4.60
CA ARG A 35 -12.31 4.47 -4.77
C ARG A 35 -13.08 4.84 -3.51
N ILE A 36 -12.94 6.08 -3.07
CA ILE A 36 -13.69 6.65 -1.94
C ILE A 36 -14.50 7.83 -2.49
N ASP A 37 -15.82 7.68 -2.47
CA ASP A 37 -16.74 8.76 -2.86
C ASP A 37 -17.06 9.64 -1.65
N THR A 38 -16.85 10.94 -1.79
CA THR A 38 -17.17 11.95 -0.78
C THR A 38 -18.09 13.02 -1.38
N PRO A 39 -18.76 13.85 -0.56
CA PRO A 39 -19.50 15.01 -1.08
C PRO A 39 -18.63 15.98 -1.90
N GLY A 40 -17.31 16.00 -1.66
CA GLY A 40 -16.35 16.85 -2.37
C GLY A 40 -15.77 16.22 -3.65
N GLY A 41 -16.17 15.00 -4.00
CA GLY A 41 -15.67 14.26 -5.16
C GLY A 41 -15.17 12.86 -4.81
N THR A 42 -14.70 12.13 -5.82
CA THR A 42 -14.09 10.81 -5.65
C THR A 42 -12.58 10.93 -5.51
N MET A 43 -12.02 10.18 -4.58
CA MET A 43 -10.59 9.93 -4.43
C MET A 43 -10.24 8.50 -4.86
N VAL A 44 -9.08 8.32 -5.48
CA VAL A 44 -8.45 7.03 -5.75
C VAL A 44 -7.37 6.80 -4.71
N VAL A 45 -7.41 5.69 -4.00
CA VAL A 45 -6.44 5.38 -2.93
C VAL A 45 -5.81 4.02 -3.18
N ALA A 46 -4.55 3.85 -2.80
CA ALA A 46 -3.98 2.51 -2.66
C ALA A 46 -4.60 1.82 -1.43
N ILE A 47 -4.65 0.50 -1.41
CA ILE A 47 -5.13 -0.28 -0.26
C ILE A 47 -3.98 -1.11 0.32
N ALA A 48 -3.66 -0.86 1.59
CA ALA A 48 -2.73 -1.65 2.39
C ALA A 48 -3.51 -2.56 3.34
N ASP A 49 -3.67 -3.83 2.98
CA ASP A 49 -4.40 -4.84 3.78
C ASP A 49 -3.52 -5.98 4.32
N THR A 50 -2.20 -5.93 4.06
CA THR A 50 -1.24 -6.82 4.70
C THR A 50 -0.55 -6.12 5.88
N PRO A 51 -0.09 -6.86 6.92
CA PRO A 51 0.65 -6.26 8.04
C PRO A 51 1.88 -5.45 7.58
N ALA A 52 2.59 -5.95 6.57
CA ALA A 52 3.77 -5.29 6.01
C ALA A 52 3.39 -3.98 5.29
N ALA A 53 2.36 -4.00 4.44
CA ALA A 53 1.90 -2.81 3.74
C ALA A 53 1.35 -1.75 4.72
N ARG A 54 0.61 -2.16 5.75
CA ARG A 54 0.10 -1.25 6.78
C ARG A 54 1.22 -0.61 7.60
N SER A 55 2.23 -1.39 7.97
CA SER A 55 3.37 -0.88 8.74
C SER A 55 4.23 0.09 7.93
N ALA A 56 4.31 -0.13 6.61
CA ALA A 56 4.99 0.79 5.70
C ALA A 56 4.20 2.09 5.52
N GLY A 57 2.88 2.02 5.33
CA GLY A 57 2.04 3.20 5.10
C GLY A 57 2.53 4.03 3.92
N LEU A 58 2.41 5.36 4.02
CA LEU A 58 3.03 6.31 3.10
C LEU A 58 4.53 6.61 3.38
N SER A 59 5.18 5.85 4.27
CA SER A 59 6.58 6.11 4.65
C SER A 59 7.49 6.08 3.43
N ASN A 60 8.48 6.98 3.42
CA ASN A 60 9.47 7.13 2.35
C ASN A 60 8.91 7.34 0.93
N ARG A 61 7.60 7.52 0.74
CA ARG A 61 7.02 7.88 -0.56
C ARG A 61 7.24 9.37 -0.80
N ASP A 62 8.00 9.71 -1.85
CA ASP A 62 8.22 11.11 -2.27
C ASP A 62 6.98 11.70 -2.96
N GLU A 63 6.24 10.85 -3.67
CA GLU A 63 5.06 11.23 -4.45
C GLU A 63 4.03 10.10 -4.42
N LEU A 64 2.75 10.48 -4.51
CA LEU A 64 1.64 9.53 -4.56
C LEU A 64 1.41 8.93 -5.97
N ARG A 65 2.18 9.33 -6.99
CA ARG A 65 2.15 8.71 -8.33
C ARG A 65 0.74 8.58 -8.95
N GLY A 66 -0.14 9.56 -8.68
CA GLY A 66 -1.48 9.61 -9.27
C GLY A 66 -2.60 9.00 -8.41
N ILE A 67 -2.32 8.56 -7.18
CA ILE A 67 -3.36 8.31 -6.16
C ILE A 67 -3.47 9.51 -5.21
N ASP A 68 -4.60 9.63 -4.54
CA ASP A 68 -4.91 10.70 -3.59
C ASP A 68 -4.47 10.36 -2.16
N GLY A 69 -4.27 9.07 -1.84
CA GLY A 69 -3.82 8.61 -0.53
C GLY A 69 -3.73 7.09 -0.40
N LEU A 70 -3.71 6.61 0.85
CA LEU A 70 -3.57 5.20 1.20
C LEU A 70 -4.61 4.81 2.25
N LEU A 71 -5.35 3.72 1.99
CA LEU A 71 -6.28 3.13 2.93
C LEU A 71 -5.63 1.93 3.62
N LEU A 72 -5.28 2.10 4.88
CA LEU A 72 -4.88 1.00 5.77
C LEU A 72 -6.15 0.24 6.15
N LYS A 73 -6.25 -1.05 5.81
CA LYS A 73 -7.47 -1.84 6.03
C LYS A 73 -7.21 -3.08 6.89
N TRP A 74 -8.12 -3.36 7.80
CA TRP A 74 -8.16 -4.57 8.62
C TRP A 74 -9.43 -5.37 8.30
N ASP A 75 -9.40 -6.67 8.60
CA ASP A 75 -10.55 -7.56 8.39
C ASP A 75 -11.55 -7.50 9.55
N GLU A 76 -11.08 -7.12 10.73
CA GLU A 76 -11.86 -7.00 11.96
C GLU A 76 -11.78 -5.58 12.52
N ALA A 77 -12.85 -5.16 13.18
CA ALA A 77 -12.89 -3.87 13.86
C ALA A 77 -11.96 -3.86 15.08
N GLY A 78 -11.27 -2.75 15.30
CA GLY A 78 -10.43 -2.60 16.47
C GLY A 78 -9.72 -1.26 16.57
N ARG A 79 -8.89 -1.19 17.63
CA ARG A 79 -7.97 -0.09 17.88
C ARG A 79 -6.81 -0.15 16.89
N HIS A 80 -6.62 0.94 16.13
CA HIS A 80 -5.62 1.01 15.05
C HIS A 80 -4.71 2.24 15.25
N PRO A 81 -3.71 2.14 16.16
CA PRO A 81 -2.78 3.22 16.40
C PRO A 81 -1.87 3.44 15.19
N ILE A 82 -1.65 4.70 14.82
CA ILE A 82 -0.80 5.09 13.71
C ILE A 82 0.42 5.86 14.22
N TRP A 83 1.57 5.66 13.58
CA TRP A 83 2.77 6.47 13.82
C TRP A 83 3.14 7.30 12.59
N MET A 84 4.05 8.25 12.77
CA MET A 84 4.54 9.12 11.70
C MET A 84 6.04 8.94 11.43
N ALA A 85 6.60 7.78 11.80
CA ALA A 85 8.00 7.46 11.58
C ALA A 85 8.28 7.30 10.08
N GLY A 86 9.34 7.93 9.56
CA GLY A 86 9.72 7.82 8.15
C GLY A 86 8.80 8.55 7.16
N MET A 87 7.84 9.35 7.65
CA MET A 87 7.00 10.20 6.81
C MET A 87 7.78 11.41 6.29
N ARG A 88 7.55 11.80 5.03
CA ARG A 88 8.23 12.94 4.41
C ARG A 88 7.44 14.24 4.50
N SER A 89 6.12 14.15 4.58
CA SER A 89 5.18 15.27 4.67
C SER A 89 4.15 15.04 5.79
N PRO A 90 3.50 16.10 6.29
CA PRO A 90 2.38 15.96 7.20
C PRO A 90 1.21 15.21 6.54
N LEU A 91 0.44 14.47 7.35
CA LEU A 91 -0.71 13.70 6.91
C LEU A 91 -1.98 14.09 7.67
N ASP A 92 -3.12 13.95 7.01
CA ASP A 92 -4.41 13.82 7.67
C ASP A 92 -4.69 12.33 7.87
N LEU A 93 -5.03 11.94 9.11
CA LEU A 93 -5.34 10.56 9.51
C LEU A 93 -6.82 10.45 9.87
N ILE A 94 -7.55 9.56 9.20
CA ILE A 94 -9.00 9.46 9.31
C ILE A 94 -9.39 8.02 9.63
N TRP A 95 -9.93 7.77 10.82
CA TRP A 95 -10.40 6.45 11.25
C TRP A 95 -11.84 6.24 10.77
N ILE A 96 -12.11 5.06 10.19
CA ILE A 96 -13.37 4.75 9.50
C ILE A 96 -13.89 3.39 9.97
N ASP A 97 -15.20 3.31 10.26
CA ASP A 97 -15.87 2.06 10.64
C ASP A 97 -16.30 1.21 9.43
N GLY A 98 -16.81 0.01 9.69
CA GLY A 98 -17.28 -0.92 8.66
C GLY A 98 -18.47 -0.44 7.83
N GLN A 99 -19.14 0.64 8.23
CA GLN A 99 -20.23 1.28 7.49
C GLN A 99 -19.75 2.50 6.69
N GLY A 100 -18.45 2.82 6.72
CA GLY A 100 -17.87 3.98 6.06
C GLY A 100 -18.05 5.29 6.82
N ARG A 101 -18.45 5.26 8.10
CA ARG A 101 -18.56 6.47 8.93
C ARG A 101 -17.19 6.85 9.47
N VAL A 102 -16.91 8.15 9.46
CA VAL A 102 -15.71 8.71 10.09
C VAL A 102 -15.89 8.68 11.60
N LEU A 103 -14.99 7.98 12.29
CA LEU A 103 -14.95 7.88 13.75
C LEU A 103 -14.10 9.01 14.35
N ALA A 104 -12.97 9.32 13.72
CA ALA A 104 -12.07 10.38 14.17
C ALA A 104 -11.22 10.93 13.02
N VAL A 105 -10.78 12.18 13.17
CA VAL A 105 -9.85 12.85 12.26
C VAL A 105 -8.75 13.51 13.07
N LEU A 106 -7.50 13.24 12.71
CA LEU A 106 -6.35 14.03 13.12
C LEU A 106 -5.77 14.71 11.89
N ALA A 107 -5.89 16.03 11.82
CA ALA A 107 -5.40 16.81 10.69
C ALA A 107 -3.96 17.29 10.90
N ASN A 108 -3.20 17.45 9.82
CA ASN A 108 -1.85 18.01 9.81
C ASN A 108 -0.88 17.36 10.81
N VAL A 109 -0.96 16.04 10.99
CA VAL A 109 -0.04 15.31 11.86
C VAL A 109 1.37 15.38 11.27
N PRO A 110 2.37 15.91 11.99
CA PRO A 110 3.70 16.13 11.44
C PRO A 110 4.53 14.84 11.36
N PRO A 111 5.51 14.74 10.45
CA PRO A 111 6.52 13.70 10.48
C PRO A 111 7.23 13.60 11.84
N CYS A 112 7.50 12.38 12.27
CA CYS A 112 8.29 12.12 13.47
C CYS A 112 9.73 11.73 13.11
N ARG A 113 10.70 12.39 13.76
CA ARG A 113 12.15 12.16 13.58
C ARG A 113 12.86 11.64 14.84
N ALA A 114 12.12 11.39 15.91
CA ALA A 114 12.67 10.86 17.16
C ALA A 114 12.95 9.35 17.03
N GLU A 115 13.81 8.82 17.90
CA GLU A 115 14.05 7.36 17.99
C GLU A 115 12.79 6.58 18.38
N SER A 116 11.91 7.21 19.18
CA SER A 116 10.61 6.68 19.57
C SER A 116 9.52 7.66 19.16
N CYS A 117 8.67 7.24 18.22
CA CYS A 117 7.58 8.04 17.72
C CYS A 117 6.28 7.77 18.49
N PRO A 118 5.45 8.81 18.72
CA PRO A 118 4.16 8.62 19.36
C PRO A 118 3.23 7.76 18.48
N LEU A 119 2.37 7.01 19.16
CA LEU A 119 1.23 6.34 18.55
C LEU A 119 0.00 7.23 18.70
N TYR A 120 -0.60 7.56 17.57
CA TYR A 120 -1.84 8.32 17.47
C TYR A 120 -3.01 7.38 17.44
N GLU A 121 -3.90 7.51 18.42
CA GLU A 121 -5.12 6.75 18.48
C GLU A 121 -6.18 7.52 19.28
N PRO A 122 -7.06 8.28 18.59
CA PRO A 122 -8.13 9.04 19.25
C PRO A 122 -9.12 8.14 20.01
N ASP A 123 -9.75 8.67 21.05
CA ASP A 123 -10.86 7.98 21.70
C ASP A 123 -12.03 7.78 20.72
N GLY A 124 -12.80 6.70 20.90
CA GLY A 124 -13.97 6.41 20.06
C GLY A 124 -13.66 5.68 18.75
N THR A 125 -12.42 5.27 18.50
CA THR A 125 -12.03 4.52 17.29
C THR A 125 -12.03 3.00 17.46
N ALA A 126 -12.69 2.47 18.50
CA ALA A 126 -12.67 1.03 18.81
C ALA A 126 -13.35 0.16 17.73
N ASP A 127 -14.29 0.73 16.97
CA ASP A 127 -15.01 0.07 15.89
C ASP A 127 -14.37 0.34 14.50
N SER A 128 -13.16 0.91 14.47
CA SER A 128 -12.46 1.23 13.22
C SER A 128 -12.09 -0.06 12.49
N VAL A 129 -12.30 -0.11 11.17
CA VAL A 129 -11.81 -1.19 10.28
C VAL A 129 -10.78 -0.68 9.28
N ALA A 130 -10.65 0.65 9.17
CA ALA A 130 -9.70 1.28 8.27
C ALA A 130 -9.20 2.62 8.80
N VAL A 131 -8.01 3.02 8.37
CA VAL A 131 -7.46 4.36 8.54
C VAL A 131 -7.04 4.87 7.17
N LEU A 132 -7.57 6.02 6.79
CA LEU A 132 -7.20 6.70 5.55
C LEU A 132 -6.09 7.71 5.85
N GLU A 133 -4.96 7.53 5.17
CA GLU A 133 -3.84 8.47 5.14
C GLU A 133 -3.95 9.36 3.89
N LEU A 134 -4.09 10.67 4.09
CA LEU A 134 -4.07 11.67 3.02
C LEU A 134 -2.90 12.64 3.25
N PRO A 135 -2.26 13.18 2.19
CA PRO A 135 -1.41 14.35 2.35
C PRO A 135 -2.20 15.46 3.03
N ALA A 136 -1.63 16.05 4.07
CA ALA A 136 -2.30 17.14 4.76
C ALA A 136 -2.56 18.28 3.76
N ARG A 137 -3.82 18.73 3.67
CA ARG A 137 -4.12 19.89 2.86
C ARG A 137 -3.46 21.10 3.50
N ARG A 138 -2.51 21.70 2.77
CA ARG A 138 -1.93 23.00 3.14
C ARG A 138 -3.11 23.96 3.30
N ALA A 139 -3.24 24.58 4.48
CA ALA A 139 -4.21 25.65 4.69
C ALA A 139 -3.92 26.75 3.66
N HIS A 140 -4.69 26.74 2.57
CA HIS A 140 -4.77 27.83 1.63
C HIS A 140 -6.10 28.51 1.93
N ASP A 141 -6.02 29.44 2.88
CA ASP A 141 -6.91 30.60 2.94
C ASP A 141 -6.36 31.68 1.98
#